data_AF-A0A2T6V9A6-F1
#
_entry.id   AF-A0A2T6V9A6-F1
#
_cell.length_a   1.000
_cell.length_b   1.000
_cell.length_c   1.000
_cell.angle_alpha   90.00
_cell.angle_beta   90.00
_cell.angle_gamma   90.00
#
_symmetry.space_group_name_H-M   'P 1'
#
loop_
_entity.id
_entity.type
_entity.pdbx_description
1 polymer ?
#
loop_
_entity_poly.entity_id
_entity_poly.type
_entity_poly.pdbx_seq_one_letter_code
_entity_poly.pdbx_strand_id
1 'polypeptide(L)'
;MRVTFGSKYNQMNNYQNALQNKINDANTQIASGLKIRYGYQNSDINNQNLKFQYEENTLDQGIDVAQNAHTSTLNTDKALQEFSKTMEAFKTKLIQSANDVHSETSRAAIANDLERLREHMINVANTSIGGEFLFGGSKVDRPPIDSEGKYHGNGEDLNALISSDNLVPYNISGQDLFLGADKDKHKLITTNIKLFNQNKLHPDVMDALEHSSLPEEVFIKPGDTLRELIGDNDKDPTNDPKEFFYLQGVRPDGSSFKEKFALDKAYQNQKSATKVSDLLDKIAHAYGNTSQNKVVDVSLNNWGQIEIKNLTPGSENLDFHLISSDGDFDDLDALRSSGKRVTEYVKSAFVTDRSLSQVKAVPNMYNPKTLEIPSVFVTKDNVLANKNTKLSEIFGDSVETLKINASRLDETSIIKIPNLPVYLDIPILLDVKNSTIKDLK
;
A
#
# COMPACT_ATOMS: atom_id res chain seq x y z
N MET A 1 39.79 -32.16 -95.30
CA MET A 1 40.97 -31.60 -94.59
C MET A 1 42.00 -32.70 -94.37
N ARG A 2 43.28 -32.48 -94.68
CA ARG A 2 44.34 -33.49 -94.54
C ARG A 2 44.86 -33.47 -93.10
N VAL A 3 44.61 -34.54 -92.34
CA VAL A 3 45.15 -34.71 -90.99
C VAL A 3 46.64 -35.05 -91.10
N THR A 4 47.50 -34.12 -90.75
CA THR A 4 48.97 -34.31 -90.75
C THR A 4 49.48 -34.62 -89.34
N PHE A 5 50.65 -35.25 -89.23
CA PHE A 5 51.28 -35.58 -87.95
C PHE A 5 51.45 -34.33 -87.05
N GLY A 6 51.82 -33.18 -87.64
CA GLY A 6 51.90 -31.90 -86.92
C GLY A 6 50.56 -31.41 -86.37
N SER A 7 49.45 -31.63 -87.09
CA SER A 7 48.11 -31.28 -86.60
C SER A 7 47.68 -32.16 -85.43
N LYS A 8 48.02 -33.47 -85.46
CA LYS A 8 47.79 -34.39 -84.32
C LYS A 8 48.64 -34.01 -83.10
N TYR A 9 49.90 -33.63 -83.32
CA TYR A 9 50.81 -33.21 -82.25
C TYR A 9 50.31 -31.92 -81.57
N ASN A 10 49.93 -30.90 -82.34
CA ASN A 10 49.37 -29.66 -81.79
C ASN A 10 48.06 -29.90 -81.02
N GLN A 11 47.20 -30.80 -81.53
CA GLN A 11 45.97 -31.18 -80.84
C GLN A 11 46.27 -31.89 -79.52
N MET A 12 47.25 -32.81 -79.51
CA MET A 12 47.71 -33.50 -78.30
C MET A 12 48.34 -32.54 -77.29
N ASN A 13 49.10 -31.55 -77.75
CA ASN A 13 49.70 -30.53 -76.89
C ASN A 13 48.63 -29.60 -76.27
N ASN A 14 47.61 -29.22 -77.05
CA ASN A 14 46.46 -28.48 -76.54
C ASN A 14 45.67 -29.28 -75.49
N TYR A 15 45.48 -30.59 -75.71
CA TYR A 15 44.84 -31.46 -74.71
C TYR A 15 45.68 -31.60 -73.44
N GLN A 16 47.00 -31.76 -73.55
CA GLN A 16 47.91 -31.83 -72.40
C GLN A 16 47.90 -30.52 -71.59
N ASN A 17 47.95 -29.36 -72.26
CA ASN A 17 47.86 -28.06 -71.59
C ASN A 17 46.50 -27.87 -70.91
N ALA A 18 45.40 -28.27 -71.56
CA ALA A 18 44.07 -28.21 -70.95
C ALA A 18 43.93 -29.14 -69.73
N LEU A 19 44.52 -30.35 -69.78
CA LEU A 19 44.56 -31.29 -68.65
C LEU A 19 45.40 -30.74 -67.49
N GLN A 20 46.58 -30.20 -67.78
CA GLN A 20 47.45 -29.62 -66.76
C GLN A 20 46.75 -28.44 -66.04
N ASN A 21 46.05 -27.59 -66.79
CA ASN A 21 45.28 -26.48 -66.20
C ASN A 21 44.15 -27.00 -65.30
N LYS A 22 43.38 -28.01 -65.75
CA LYS A 22 42.35 -28.63 -64.92
C LYS A 22 42.89 -29.29 -63.65
N ILE A 23 44.06 -29.93 -63.72
CA ILE A 23 44.72 -30.53 -62.55
C ILE A 23 45.19 -29.43 -61.59
N ASN A 24 45.78 -28.35 -62.10
CA ASN A 24 46.22 -27.23 -61.28
C ASN A 24 45.05 -26.53 -60.58
N ASP A 25 43.93 -26.36 -61.28
CA ASP A 25 42.69 -25.81 -60.70
C ASP A 25 42.14 -26.73 -59.61
N ALA A 26 42.07 -28.05 -59.85
CA ALA A 26 41.62 -29.02 -58.86
C ALA A 26 42.52 -29.07 -57.62
N ASN A 27 43.85 -29.08 -57.80
CA ASN A 27 44.81 -29.01 -56.71
C ASN A 27 44.65 -27.72 -55.90
N THR A 28 44.34 -26.61 -56.56
CA THR A 28 44.08 -25.32 -55.90
C THR A 28 42.79 -25.34 -55.09
N GLN A 29 41.72 -25.94 -55.62
CA GLN A 29 40.47 -26.13 -54.89
C GLN A 29 40.65 -27.04 -53.67
N ILE A 30 41.41 -28.14 -53.83
CA ILE A 30 41.74 -29.05 -52.72
C ILE A 30 42.55 -28.31 -51.64
N ALA A 31 43.57 -27.55 -52.04
CA ALA A 31 44.41 -26.82 -51.10
C ALA A 31 43.66 -25.69 -50.36
N SER A 32 42.75 -25.00 -51.03
CA SER A 32 41.95 -23.92 -50.43
C SER A 32 40.72 -24.42 -49.68
N GLY A 33 40.22 -25.62 -49.98
CA GLY A 33 38.93 -26.10 -49.50
C GLY A 33 37.72 -25.38 -50.11
N LEU A 34 37.95 -24.45 -51.05
CA LEU A 34 36.90 -23.62 -51.64
C LEU A 34 36.57 -24.06 -53.06
N LYS A 35 35.28 -24.10 -53.39
CA LYS A 35 34.79 -24.40 -54.74
C LYS A 35 35.16 -23.32 -55.75
N ILE A 36 35.17 -22.05 -55.31
CA ILE A 36 35.68 -20.90 -56.07
C ILE A 36 36.57 -20.04 -55.19
N ARG A 37 37.56 -19.40 -55.78
CA ARG A 37 38.45 -18.43 -55.14
C ARG A 37 38.29 -17.03 -55.72
N TYR A 38 37.90 -16.94 -56.99
CA TYR A 38 37.73 -15.67 -57.69
C TYR A 38 36.37 -15.58 -58.36
N GLY A 39 35.78 -14.38 -58.41
CA GLY A 39 34.43 -14.18 -58.95
C GLY A 39 34.27 -14.58 -60.43
N TYR A 40 35.34 -14.56 -61.22
CA TYR A 40 35.30 -14.98 -62.63
C TYR A 40 35.11 -16.49 -62.82
N GLN A 41 35.34 -17.31 -61.79
CA GLN A 41 35.26 -18.78 -61.89
C GLN A 41 33.81 -19.29 -61.88
N ASN A 42 32.92 -18.62 -61.15
CA ASN A 42 31.48 -18.86 -61.20
C ASN A 42 30.74 -17.64 -60.62
N SER A 43 30.02 -16.90 -61.47
CA SER A 43 29.35 -15.67 -61.04
C SER A 43 28.19 -15.93 -60.09
N ASP A 44 27.44 -17.02 -60.25
CA ASP A 44 26.28 -17.32 -59.40
C ASP A 44 26.71 -17.64 -57.96
N ILE A 45 27.72 -18.50 -57.82
CA ILE A 45 28.28 -18.85 -56.50
C ILE A 45 28.92 -17.61 -55.87
N ASN A 46 29.61 -16.77 -56.65
CA ASN A 46 30.21 -15.54 -56.14
C ASN A 46 29.15 -14.53 -55.65
N ASN A 47 28.06 -14.35 -56.41
CA ASN A 47 26.96 -13.47 -56.01
C ASN A 47 26.29 -13.95 -54.71
N GLN A 48 26.08 -15.27 -54.56
CA GLN A 48 25.58 -15.84 -53.31
C GLN A 48 26.56 -15.65 -52.15
N ASN A 49 27.86 -15.85 -52.38
CA ASN A 49 28.88 -15.62 -51.36
C ASN A 49 28.91 -14.16 -50.89
N LEU A 50 28.86 -13.20 -51.81
CA LEU A 50 28.79 -11.77 -51.46
C LEU A 50 27.54 -11.44 -50.64
N LYS A 51 26.39 -12.03 -51.00
CA LYS A 51 25.15 -11.89 -50.23
C LYS A 51 25.30 -12.44 -48.80
N PHE A 52 25.83 -13.65 -48.64
CA PHE A 52 26.04 -14.24 -47.32
C PHE A 52 27.06 -13.47 -46.48
N GLN A 53 28.14 -12.97 -47.09
CA GLN A 53 29.10 -12.09 -46.41
C GLN A 53 28.45 -10.79 -45.93
N TYR A 54 27.53 -10.22 -46.72
CA TYR A 54 26.77 -9.05 -46.29
C TYR A 54 25.81 -9.40 -45.14
N GLU A 55 25.11 -10.53 -45.21
CA GLU A 55 24.24 -11.02 -44.14
C GLU A 55 25.02 -11.29 -42.84
N GLU A 56 26.19 -11.93 -42.92
CA GLU A 56 27.10 -12.19 -41.79
C GLU A 56 27.52 -10.88 -41.12
N ASN A 57 28.04 -9.91 -41.89
CA ASN A 57 28.42 -8.59 -41.35
C ASN A 57 27.24 -7.86 -40.69
N THR A 58 26.03 -7.99 -41.26
CA THR A 58 24.83 -7.35 -40.70
C THR A 58 24.40 -8.04 -39.41
N LEU A 59 24.50 -9.37 -39.34
CA LEU A 59 24.23 -10.14 -38.13
C LEU A 59 25.22 -9.82 -37.02
N ASP A 60 26.52 -9.71 -37.33
CA ASP A 60 27.56 -9.33 -36.37
C ASP A 60 27.28 -7.95 -35.76
N GLN A 61 26.94 -6.95 -36.61
CA GLN A 61 26.51 -5.63 -36.13
C GLN A 61 25.26 -5.70 -35.24
N GLY A 62 24.28 -6.52 -35.61
CA GLY A 62 23.08 -6.75 -34.82
C GLY A 62 23.38 -7.38 -33.45
N ILE A 63 24.33 -8.32 -33.39
CA ILE A 63 24.80 -8.92 -32.14
C ILE A 63 25.46 -7.87 -31.25
N ASP A 64 26.33 -7.02 -31.80
CA ASP A 64 27.00 -5.95 -31.03
C ASP A 64 25.99 -4.94 -30.48
N VAL A 65 25.01 -4.52 -31.29
CA VAL A 65 23.93 -3.62 -30.87
C VAL A 65 23.08 -4.27 -29.77
N ALA A 66 22.74 -5.55 -29.91
CA ALA A 66 21.99 -6.29 -28.89
C ALA A 66 22.78 -6.44 -27.59
N GLN A 67 24.09 -6.67 -27.64
CA GLN A 67 24.95 -6.74 -26.46
C GLN A 67 25.03 -5.38 -25.74
N ASN A 68 25.12 -4.28 -26.49
CA ASN A 68 25.11 -2.93 -25.92
C ASN A 68 23.77 -2.61 -25.25
N ALA A 69 22.66 -2.92 -25.92
CA ALA A 69 21.31 -2.78 -25.37
C ALA A 69 21.14 -3.61 -24.09
N HIS A 70 21.55 -4.88 -24.11
CA HIS A 70 21.53 -5.77 -22.95
C HIS A 70 22.34 -5.22 -21.78
N THR A 71 23.55 -4.71 -22.05
CA THR A 71 24.39 -4.08 -21.02
C THR A 71 23.72 -2.84 -20.44
N SER A 72 23.07 -2.02 -21.27
CA SER A 72 22.32 -0.84 -20.79
C SER A 72 21.14 -1.24 -19.90
N THR A 73 20.37 -2.26 -20.29
CA THR A 73 19.27 -2.79 -19.48
C THR A 73 19.75 -3.36 -18.14
N LEU A 74 20.85 -4.11 -18.12
CA LEU A 74 21.41 -4.66 -16.87
C LEU A 74 21.84 -3.57 -15.88
N ASN A 75 22.37 -2.46 -16.38
CA ASN A 75 22.76 -1.35 -15.53
C ASN A 75 21.56 -0.51 -15.10
N THR A 76 20.53 -0.40 -15.95
CA THR A 76 19.23 0.17 -15.57
C THR A 76 18.61 -0.63 -14.43
N ASP A 77 18.61 -1.96 -14.50
CA ASP A 77 18.11 -2.83 -13.45
C ASP A 77 18.88 -2.66 -12.13
N LYS A 78 20.22 -2.58 -12.17
CA LYS A 78 21.04 -2.29 -10.98
C LYS A 78 20.69 -0.94 -10.36
N ALA A 79 20.51 0.11 -11.17
CA ALA A 79 20.11 1.42 -10.68
C ALA A 79 18.71 1.38 -10.05
N LEU A 80 17.76 0.67 -10.64
CA LEU A 80 16.42 0.47 -10.08
C LEU A 80 16.44 -0.29 -8.75
N GLN A 81 17.27 -1.32 -8.62
CA GLN A 81 17.43 -2.05 -7.36
C GLN A 81 17.96 -1.15 -6.23
N GLU A 82 18.95 -0.29 -6.53
CA GLU A 82 19.47 0.67 -5.56
C GLU A 82 18.44 1.75 -5.21
N PHE A 83 17.70 2.23 -6.21
CA PHE A 83 16.61 3.18 -6.01
C PHE A 83 15.53 2.59 -5.08
N SER A 84 15.10 1.34 -5.33
CA SER A 84 14.12 0.63 -4.50
C SER A 84 14.57 0.49 -3.05
N LYS A 85 15.82 0.08 -2.81
CA LYS A 85 16.39 -0.03 -1.45
C LYS A 85 16.42 1.32 -0.73
N THR A 86 16.80 2.37 -1.45
CA THR A 86 16.86 3.72 -0.89
C THR A 86 15.45 4.22 -0.52
N MET A 87 14.45 3.94 -1.36
CA MET A 87 13.05 4.25 -1.10
C MET A 87 12.50 3.51 0.11
N GLU A 88 12.83 2.23 0.29
CA GLU A 88 12.47 1.46 1.50
C GLU A 88 13.07 2.07 2.76
N ALA A 89 14.34 2.47 2.72
CA ALA A 89 15.00 3.16 3.83
C ALA A 89 14.34 4.51 4.14
N PHE A 90 14.02 5.30 3.10
CA PHE A 90 13.32 6.58 3.23
C PHE A 90 11.94 6.39 3.88
N LYS A 91 11.14 5.43 3.39
CA LYS A 91 9.84 5.07 3.97
C LYS A 91 9.95 4.68 5.44
N THR A 92 10.95 3.86 5.78
CA THR A 92 11.17 3.42 7.17
C THR A 92 11.48 4.60 8.09
N LYS A 93 12.34 5.53 7.65
CA LYS A 93 12.66 6.76 8.38
C LYS A 93 11.46 7.71 8.51
N LEU A 94 10.64 7.81 7.46
CA LEU A 94 9.43 8.63 7.47
C LEU A 94 8.40 8.08 8.47
N ILE A 95 8.19 6.76 8.47
CA ILE A 95 7.33 6.08 9.44
C ILE A 95 7.89 6.27 10.87
N GLN A 96 9.21 6.15 11.05
CA GLN A 96 9.85 6.44 12.34
C GLN A 96 9.55 7.87 12.81
N SER A 97 9.71 8.86 11.92
CA SER A 97 9.41 10.27 12.23
C SER A 97 7.96 10.51 12.65
N ALA A 98 7.02 9.70 12.16
CA ALA A 98 5.59 9.85 12.45
C ALA A 98 5.18 9.21 13.77
N ASN A 99 5.94 8.22 14.27
CA ASN A 99 5.50 7.32 15.35
C ASN A 99 6.15 7.58 16.72
N ASP A 100 7.38 8.09 16.77
CA ASP A 100 8.11 8.23 18.04
C ASP A 100 8.03 9.66 18.60
N VAL A 101 7.97 9.78 19.93
CA VAL A 101 8.17 11.06 20.63
C VAL A 101 9.64 11.48 20.44
N HIS A 102 9.88 12.20 19.36
CA HIS A 102 11.20 12.75 19.06
C HIS A 102 11.41 14.07 19.79
N SER A 103 12.58 14.24 20.41
CA SER A 103 13.07 15.59 20.72
C SER A 103 13.25 16.39 19.42
N GLU A 104 13.32 17.72 19.54
CA GLU A 104 13.64 18.58 18.39
C GLU A 104 14.96 18.17 17.71
N THR A 105 15.96 17.79 18.51
CA THR A 105 17.25 17.28 18.02
C THR A 105 17.12 15.96 17.26
N SER A 106 16.26 15.04 17.73
CA SER A 106 15.99 13.78 17.05
C SER A 106 15.23 13.99 15.73
N ARG A 107 14.27 14.91 15.68
CA ARG A 107 13.58 15.28 14.44
C ARG A 107 14.53 15.89 13.42
N ALA A 108 15.41 16.80 13.86
CA ALA A 108 16.42 17.39 13.00
C ALA A 108 17.39 16.34 12.42
N ALA A 109 17.78 15.35 13.23
CA ALA A 109 18.62 14.24 12.76
C ALA A 109 17.91 13.37 11.70
N ILE A 110 16.62 13.04 11.91
CA ILE A 110 15.84 12.27 10.94
C ILE A 110 15.61 13.06 9.66
N ALA A 111 15.33 14.37 9.76
CA ALA A 111 15.21 15.24 8.59
C ALA A 111 16.51 15.25 7.76
N ASN A 112 17.67 15.35 8.41
CA ASN A 112 18.97 15.26 7.73
C ASN A 112 19.21 13.89 7.08
N ASP A 113 18.77 12.80 7.70
CA ASP A 113 18.84 11.46 7.08
C ASP A 113 17.94 11.37 5.85
N LEU A 114 16.71 11.89 5.93
CA LEU A 114 15.75 11.92 4.82
C LEU A 114 16.27 12.78 3.66
N GLU A 115 16.89 13.92 3.93
CA GLU A 115 17.49 14.76 2.88
C GLU A 115 18.64 14.02 2.18
N ARG A 116 19.54 13.36 2.93
CA ARG A 116 20.62 12.56 2.34
C ARG A 116 20.10 11.39 1.51
N LEU A 117 19.03 10.73 1.94
CA LEU A 117 18.39 9.67 1.17
C LEU A 117 17.74 10.22 -0.10
N ARG A 118 17.11 11.41 -0.04
CA ARG A 118 16.59 12.11 -1.22
C ARG A 118 17.70 12.45 -2.21
N GLU A 119 18.80 13.03 -1.75
CA GLU A 119 19.98 13.32 -2.57
C GLU A 119 20.55 12.05 -3.22
N HIS A 120 20.62 10.94 -2.47
CA HIS A 120 21.05 9.65 -3.01
C HIS A 120 20.10 9.13 -4.09
N MET A 121 18.78 9.23 -3.89
CA MET A 121 17.79 8.86 -4.92
C MET A 121 17.95 9.69 -6.19
N ILE A 122 18.20 11.01 -6.07
CA ILE A 122 18.48 11.89 -7.22
C ILE A 122 19.76 11.44 -7.95
N ASN A 123 20.81 11.10 -7.21
CA ASN A 123 22.06 10.61 -7.80
C ASN A 123 21.86 9.29 -8.56
N VAL A 124 21.11 8.35 -7.99
CA VAL A 124 20.77 7.08 -8.65
C VAL A 124 19.91 7.32 -9.90
N ALA A 125 18.93 8.22 -9.83
CA ALA A 125 18.11 8.62 -10.98
C ALA A 125 18.91 9.33 -12.08
N ASN A 126 20.06 9.92 -11.74
CA ASN A 126 21.01 10.52 -12.67
C ASN A 126 22.17 9.58 -13.05
N THR A 127 22.01 8.25 -12.91
CA THR A 127 23.02 7.29 -13.35
C THR A 127 23.24 7.37 -14.87
N SER A 128 24.51 7.37 -15.29
CA SER A 128 24.91 7.42 -16.71
C SER A 128 25.90 6.32 -17.06
N ILE A 129 25.86 5.85 -18.31
CA ILE A 129 26.82 4.89 -18.88
C ILE A 129 27.36 5.48 -20.17
N GLY A 130 28.68 5.56 -20.30
CA GLY A 130 29.29 6.11 -21.52
C GLY A 130 28.90 7.57 -21.81
N GLY A 131 28.41 8.31 -20.81
CA GLY A 131 27.90 9.67 -20.95
C GLY A 131 26.40 9.77 -21.24
N GLU A 132 25.72 8.64 -21.44
CA GLU A 132 24.28 8.58 -21.67
C GLU A 132 23.53 8.30 -20.36
N PHE A 133 22.57 9.17 -20.01
CA PHE A 133 21.75 9.01 -18.80
C PHE A 133 20.62 7.99 -19.01
N LEU A 134 20.50 7.05 -18.09
CA LEU A 134 19.64 5.87 -18.24
C LEU A 134 18.14 6.19 -18.24
N PHE A 135 17.71 7.13 -17.41
CA PHE A 135 16.31 7.48 -17.22
C PHE A 135 15.88 8.73 -18.00
N GLY A 136 16.70 9.21 -18.94
CA GLY A 136 16.43 10.42 -19.74
C GLY A 136 15.42 10.25 -20.88
N GLY A 137 15.00 9.02 -21.18
CA GLY A 137 14.30 8.71 -22.43
C GLY A 137 15.27 8.86 -23.60
N SER A 138 14.88 9.61 -24.65
CA SER A 138 15.78 9.96 -25.75
C SER A 138 16.69 11.17 -25.47
N LYS A 139 16.48 11.90 -24.35
CA LYS A 139 17.35 13.01 -23.91
C LYS A 139 18.47 12.50 -23.00
N VAL A 140 19.38 11.72 -23.57
CA VAL A 140 20.46 11.04 -22.84
C VAL A 140 21.68 11.93 -22.55
N ASP A 141 21.72 13.16 -23.06
CA ASP A 141 22.88 14.06 -23.05
C ASP A 141 23.01 14.92 -21.78
N ARG A 142 22.06 14.81 -20.85
CA ARG A 142 21.99 15.61 -19.62
C ARG A 142 21.31 14.86 -18.48
N PRO A 143 21.58 15.24 -17.22
CA PRO A 143 20.92 14.66 -16.06
C PRO A 143 19.39 14.77 -16.17
N PRO A 144 18.64 13.66 -16.01
CA PRO A 144 17.19 13.67 -16.09
C PRO A 144 16.50 14.36 -14.90
N ILE A 145 17.13 14.41 -13.72
CA ILE A 145 16.55 14.99 -12.50
C ILE A 145 17.45 16.11 -11.99
N ASP A 146 16.89 17.28 -11.68
CA ASP A 146 17.63 18.38 -11.04
C ASP A 146 17.68 18.28 -9.51
N SER A 147 18.36 19.22 -8.85
CA SER A 147 18.47 19.26 -7.38
C SER A 147 17.14 19.47 -6.66
N GLU A 148 16.13 20.01 -7.35
CA GLU A 148 14.78 20.20 -6.82
C GLU A 148 13.92 18.93 -6.98
N GLY A 149 14.39 17.94 -7.75
CA GLY A 149 13.69 16.69 -8.03
C GLY A 149 12.79 16.76 -9.26
N LYS A 150 12.93 17.80 -10.09
CA LYS A 150 12.14 17.97 -11.31
C LYS A 150 12.76 17.17 -12.46
N TYR A 151 11.90 16.47 -13.20
CA TYR A 151 12.28 15.69 -14.37
C TYR A 151 12.39 16.55 -15.64
N HIS A 152 13.49 16.36 -16.39
CA HIS A 152 13.83 17.10 -17.62
C HIS A 152 13.98 16.20 -18.86
N GLY A 153 13.74 14.90 -18.72
CA GLY A 153 13.77 13.92 -19.81
C GLY A 153 12.51 13.93 -20.69
N ASN A 154 12.18 12.77 -21.26
CA ASN A 154 10.94 12.50 -22.00
C ASN A 154 10.56 11.02 -21.89
N GLY A 155 9.35 10.67 -22.34
CA GLY A 155 8.82 9.30 -22.34
C GLY A 155 9.11 8.53 -23.63
N GLU A 156 10.25 8.79 -24.29
CA GLU A 156 10.58 8.16 -25.57
C GLU A 156 11.44 6.90 -25.38
N ASP A 157 11.16 5.89 -26.20
CA ASP A 157 11.90 4.63 -26.22
C ASP A 157 13.19 4.74 -27.04
N LEU A 158 14.27 4.17 -26.50
CA LEU A 158 15.51 3.89 -27.19
C LEU A 158 15.46 2.48 -27.74
N ASN A 159 15.60 2.37 -29.05
CA ASN A 159 15.44 1.12 -29.78
C ASN A 159 16.78 0.61 -30.33
N ALA A 160 17.02 -0.68 -30.12
CA ALA A 160 18.13 -1.42 -30.69
C ALA A 160 17.68 -2.08 -32.01
N LEU A 161 18.35 -1.77 -33.12
CA LEU A 161 18.12 -2.45 -34.41
C LEU A 161 18.91 -3.76 -34.44
N ILE A 162 18.26 -4.88 -34.14
CA ILE A 162 18.92 -6.19 -34.00
C ILE A 162 19.00 -6.94 -35.35
N SER A 163 18.05 -6.68 -36.25
CA SER A 163 17.99 -7.26 -37.59
C SER A 163 17.19 -6.34 -38.52
N SER A 164 17.17 -6.64 -39.82
CA SER A 164 16.40 -5.89 -40.82
C SER A 164 14.94 -5.74 -40.36
N ASP A 165 14.54 -4.51 -40.07
CA ASP A 165 13.21 -4.09 -39.58
C ASP A 165 12.80 -4.62 -38.19
N ASN A 166 13.74 -5.08 -37.35
CA ASN A 166 13.44 -5.49 -35.97
C ASN A 166 14.08 -4.52 -34.95
N LEU A 167 13.25 -3.59 -34.46
CA LEU A 167 13.59 -2.63 -33.40
C LEU A 167 13.09 -3.16 -32.05
N VAL A 168 13.97 -3.23 -31.06
CA VAL A 168 13.64 -3.66 -29.70
C VAL A 168 13.93 -2.53 -28.71
N PRO A 169 12.93 -2.06 -27.94
CA PRO A 169 13.16 -1.05 -26.89
C PRO A 169 13.98 -1.66 -25.75
N TYR A 170 14.96 -0.92 -25.23
CA TYR A 170 15.85 -1.42 -24.17
C TYR A 170 15.96 -0.52 -22.94
N ASN A 171 15.36 0.67 -22.96
CA ASN A 171 15.33 1.61 -21.84
C ASN A 171 13.97 1.58 -21.12
N ILE A 172 13.97 2.12 -19.90
CA ILE A 172 12.76 2.53 -19.20
C ILE A 172 12.86 4.05 -19.01
N SER A 173 11.86 4.80 -19.48
CA SER A 173 11.88 6.25 -19.38
C SER A 173 11.65 6.71 -17.93
N GLY A 174 12.32 7.79 -17.51
CA GLY A 174 12.07 8.41 -16.22
C GLY A 174 10.67 9.05 -16.14
N GLN A 175 10.06 9.39 -17.29
CA GLN A 175 8.68 9.87 -17.34
C GLN A 175 7.71 8.79 -16.85
N ASP A 176 7.87 7.56 -17.34
CA ASP A 176 7.00 6.44 -16.93
C ASP A 176 7.36 5.94 -15.53
N LEU A 177 8.64 5.95 -15.18
CA LEU A 177 9.11 5.47 -13.89
C LEU A 177 8.78 6.41 -12.72
N PHE A 178 9.09 7.70 -12.85
CA PHE A 178 8.98 8.67 -11.73
C PHE A 178 7.68 9.45 -11.73
N LEU A 179 7.07 9.66 -12.91
CA LEU A 179 5.84 10.44 -13.07
C LEU A 179 4.66 9.59 -13.53
N GLY A 180 4.89 8.31 -13.86
CA GLY A 180 3.84 7.37 -14.18
C GLY A 180 2.96 7.09 -12.97
N ALA A 181 1.67 6.86 -13.22
CA ALA A 181 0.73 6.39 -12.21
C ALA A 181 0.37 4.93 -12.53
N ASP A 182 0.45 4.04 -11.53
CA ASP A 182 -0.02 2.65 -11.63
C ASP A 182 -1.56 2.65 -11.75
N LYS A 183 -2.07 2.74 -12.98
CA LYS A 183 -3.52 2.76 -13.24
C LYS A 183 -4.18 1.38 -13.13
N ASP A 184 -3.40 0.32 -12.89
CA ASP A 184 -3.95 -1.04 -12.87
C ASP A 184 -4.52 -1.40 -11.48
N LYS A 185 -4.18 -0.61 -10.46
CA LYS A 185 -4.58 -0.85 -9.08
C LYS A 185 -5.50 0.23 -8.54
N HIS A 186 -6.44 -0.25 -7.71
CA HIS A 186 -7.34 0.57 -6.93
C HIS A 186 -7.00 0.37 -5.46
N LYS A 187 -6.80 1.47 -4.71
CA LYS A 187 -6.61 1.39 -3.26
C LYS A 187 -7.91 0.91 -2.61
N LEU A 188 -7.81 -0.13 -1.78
CA LEU A 188 -8.89 -0.65 -0.95
C LEU A 188 -8.49 -0.48 0.52
N ILE A 189 -9.30 0.22 1.29
CA ILE A 189 -9.21 0.24 2.75
C ILE A 189 -10.28 -0.69 3.29
N THR A 190 -9.88 -1.60 4.17
CA THR A 190 -10.79 -2.43 4.96
C THR A 190 -10.58 -2.08 6.41
N THR A 191 -11.67 -1.81 7.14
CA THR A 191 -11.58 -1.65 8.59
C THR A 191 -11.18 -2.94 9.26
N ASN A 192 -10.45 -2.86 10.36
CA ASN A 192 -9.89 -4.04 11.03
C ASN A 192 -10.68 -4.46 12.29
N ILE A 193 -11.86 -3.89 12.52
CA ILE A 193 -12.78 -4.28 13.59
C ILE A 193 -13.97 -4.99 12.96
N LYS A 194 -14.21 -6.23 13.37
CA LYS A 194 -15.40 -7.01 12.96
C LYS A 194 -16.63 -6.40 13.62
N LEU A 195 -17.66 -6.12 12.83
CA LEU A 195 -18.90 -5.54 13.33
C LEU A 195 -19.98 -6.63 13.36
N PHE A 196 -20.50 -6.87 14.56
CA PHE A 196 -21.57 -7.84 14.80
C PHE A 196 -22.90 -7.14 14.95
N ASN A 197 -23.98 -7.83 14.62
CA ASN A 197 -25.34 -7.42 14.92
C ASN A 197 -25.56 -7.51 16.44
N GLN A 198 -25.64 -6.36 17.09
CA GLN A 198 -25.73 -6.23 18.55
C GLN A 198 -27.03 -6.82 19.10
N ASN A 199 -28.12 -6.81 18.33
CA ASN A 199 -29.38 -7.41 18.73
C ASN A 199 -29.29 -8.95 18.83
N LYS A 200 -28.51 -9.59 17.94
CA LYS A 200 -28.24 -11.05 18.00
C LYS A 200 -27.19 -11.42 19.04
N LEU A 201 -26.26 -10.52 19.33
CA LEU A 201 -25.24 -10.74 20.35
C LEU A 201 -25.79 -10.54 21.78
N HIS A 202 -26.77 -9.66 21.95
CA HIS A 202 -27.38 -9.32 23.24
C HIS A 202 -28.92 -9.37 23.18
N PRO A 203 -29.51 -10.53 22.86
CA PRO A 203 -30.96 -10.65 22.70
C PRO A 203 -31.72 -10.34 24.00
N ASP A 204 -31.14 -10.70 25.15
CA ASP A 204 -31.71 -10.48 26.48
C ASP A 204 -32.01 -9.01 26.78
N VAL A 205 -31.18 -8.11 26.26
CA VAL A 205 -31.27 -6.66 26.44
C VAL A 205 -31.99 -5.99 25.27
N MET A 206 -31.65 -6.34 24.04
CA MET A 206 -32.07 -5.57 22.86
C MET A 206 -33.28 -6.12 22.11
N ASP A 207 -33.49 -7.44 22.12
CA ASP A 207 -34.52 -8.07 21.29
C ASP A 207 -35.83 -8.17 22.07
N ALA A 208 -36.85 -7.41 21.67
CA ALA A 208 -38.15 -7.47 22.34
C ALA A 208 -38.84 -8.84 22.20
N LEU A 209 -38.63 -9.52 21.07
CA LEU A 209 -39.36 -10.74 20.69
C LEU A 209 -38.61 -11.99 21.15
N GLU A 210 -37.31 -12.04 20.90
CA GLU A 210 -36.46 -13.22 21.11
C GLU A 210 -35.51 -13.09 22.31
N HIS A 211 -35.88 -12.30 23.33
CA HIS A 211 -35.02 -12.01 24.50
C HIS A 211 -34.57 -13.22 25.33
N SER A 212 -35.16 -14.39 25.13
CA SER A 212 -34.75 -15.62 25.82
C SER A 212 -33.80 -16.48 24.98
N SER A 213 -33.49 -16.05 23.76
CA SER A 213 -32.56 -16.73 22.86
C SER A 213 -31.13 -16.62 23.38
N LEU A 214 -30.30 -17.58 22.98
CA LEU A 214 -28.88 -17.54 23.28
C LEU A 214 -28.17 -16.49 22.40
N PRO A 215 -27.16 -15.78 22.93
CA PRO A 215 -26.29 -14.91 22.14
C PRO A 215 -25.69 -15.62 20.92
N GLU A 216 -25.77 -14.97 19.76
CA GLU A 216 -25.20 -15.45 18.49
C GLU A 216 -24.30 -14.40 17.82
N GLU A 217 -23.12 -14.82 17.37
CA GLU A 217 -22.19 -13.96 16.62
C GLU A 217 -22.56 -13.90 15.14
N VAL A 218 -23.44 -12.95 14.80
CA VAL A 218 -23.85 -12.69 13.40
C VAL A 218 -23.24 -11.39 12.92
N PHE A 219 -22.55 -11.39 11.78
CA PHE A 219 -21.98 -10.17 11.20
C PHE A 219 -23.06 -9.22 10.67
N ILE A 220 -22.83 -7.92 10.85
CA ILE A 220 -23.76 -6.88 10.40
C ILE A 220 -23.84 -6.83 8.86
N LYS A 221 -25.03 -6.55 8.33
CA LYS A 221 -25.30 -6.41 6.90
C LYS A 221 -25.77 -5.00 6.56
N PRO A 222 -25.62 -4.55 5.29
CA PRO A 222 -26.08 -3.21 4.89
C PRO A 222 -27.58 -2.95 5.12
N GLY A 223 -28.40 -4.02 5.10
CA GLY A 223 -29.84 -3.93 5.32
C GLY A 223 -30.27 -3.84 6.78
N ASP A 224 -29.36 -4.11 7.72
CA ASP A 224 -29.62 -4.05 9.16
C ASP A 224 -29.77 -2.59 9.61
N THR A 225 -30.44 -2.38 10.74
CA THR A 225 -30.68 -1.05 11.30
C THR A 225 -29.43 -0.49 11.97
N LEU A 226 -29.34 0.83 12.07
CA LEU A 226 -28.25 1.49 12.79
C LEU A 226 -28.20 1.10 14.27
N ARG A 227 -29.38 0.89 14.89
CA ARG A 227 -29.50 0.37 16.25
C ARG A 227 -28.84 -0.99 16.42
N GLU A 228 -28.96 -1.88 15.42
CA GLU A 228 -28.30 -3.19 15.42
C GLU A 228 -26.78 -3.11 15.21
N LEU A 229 -26.26 -2.04 14.59
CA LEU A 229 -24.81 -1.82 14.45
C LEU A 229 -24.19 -1.27 15.75
N ILE A 230 -24.83 -0.25 16.34
CA ILE A 230 -24.30 0.50 17.48
C ILE A 230 -24.61 -0.20 18.81
N GLY A 231 -25.79 -0.79 18.90
CA GLY A 231 -26.36 -1.34 20.12
C GLY A 231 -27.05 -0.30 21.00
N ASP A 232 -27.85 -0.81 21.94
CA ASP A 232 -28.59 -0.02 22.92
C ASP A 232 -28.79 -0.80 24.24
N ASN A 233 -29.28 -0.13 25.28
CA ASN A 233 -29.40 -0.65 26.64
C ASN A 233 -30.79 -1.20 27.01
N ASP A 234 -31.76 -1.13 26.09
CA ASP A 234 -33.10 -1.63 26.32
C ASP A 234 -33.74 -2.26 25.06
N LYS A 235 -35.04 -2.58 25.15
CA LYS A 235 -35.84 -3.23 24.10
C LYS A 235 -36.71 -2.27 23.31
N ASP A 236 -36.73 -0.99 23.67
CA ASP A 236 -37.60 0.02 23.07
C ASP A 236 -36.86 0.73 21.92
N PRO A 237 -37.19 0.45 20.65
CA PRO A 237 -36.50 1.08 19.54
C PRO A 237 -36.86 2.57 19.36
N THR A 238 -37.74 3.15 20.18
CA THR A 238 -38.29 4.49 19.96
C THR A 238 -37.64 5.59 20.80
N ASN A 239 -36.87 5.23 21.83
CA ASN A 239 -36.34 6.17 22.82
C ASN A 239 -34.83 6.46 22.67
N ASP A 240 -34.18 5.85 21.67
CA ASP A 240 -32.76 6.01 21.42
C ASP A 240 -32.37 7.46 21.06
N PRO A 241 -31.34 8.04 21.70
CA PRO A 241 -30.77 9.31 21.24
C PRO A 241 -30.10 9.15 19.88
N LYS A 242 -29.86 10.28 19.19
CA LYS A 242 -29.10 10.28 17.93
C LYS A 242 -27.67 9.80 18.17
N GLU A 243 -27.11 9.11 17.18
CA GLU A 243 -25.68 8.78 17.18
C GLU A 243 -24.93 9.80 16.32
N PHE A 244 -23.85 10.34 16.89
CA PHE A 244 -22.97 11.29 16.20
C PHE A 244 -21.74 10.57 15.68
N PHE A 245 -21.45 10.75 14.39
CA PHE A 245 -20.30 10.18 13.71
C PHE A 245 -19.29 11.27 13.40
N TYR A 246 -18.03 10.97 13.68
CA TYR A 246 -16.89 11.81 13.38
C TYR A 246 -16.00 11.07 12.38
N LEU A 247 -16.05 11.53 11.14
CA LEU A 247 -15.33 10.96 10.01
C LEU A 247 -14.18 11.88 9.63
N GLN A 248 -12.99 11.32 9.47
CA GLN A 248 -11.86 12.01 8.88
C GLN A 248 -11.16 11.09 7.88
N GLY A 249 -10.52 11.70 6.90
CA GLY A 249 -9.80 10.94 5.89
C GLY A 249 -9.22 11.82 4.82
N VAL A 250 -8.70 11.16 3.79
CA VAL A 250 -8.14 11.78 2.60
C VAL A 250 -8.89 11.22 1.39
N ARG A 251 -9.38 12.12 0.53
CA ARG A 251 -10.11 11.77 -0.68
C ARG A 251 -9.16 11.26 -1.77
N PRO A 252 -9.69 10.61 -2.83
CA PRO A 252 -8.89 10.21 -3.98
C PRO A 252 -8.13 11.36 -4.68
N ASP A 253 -8.60 12.60 -4.57
CA ASP A 253 -7.90 13.78 -5.09
C ASP A 253 -6.75 14.27 -4.20
N GLY A 254 -6.51 13.63 -3.05
CA GLY A 254 -5.50 14.00 -2.06
C GLY A 254 -5.94 15.06 -1.06
N SER A 255 -7.16 15.61 -1.15
CA SER A 255 -7.68 16.56 -0.17
C SER A 255 -8.07 15.85 1.13
N SER A 256 -7.61 16.39 2.26
CA SER A 256 -8.04 15.93 3.58
C SER A 256 -9.39 16.55 3.95
N PHE A 257 -10.18 15.81 4.71
CA PHE A 257 -11.47 16.29 5.19
C PHE A 257 -11.76 15.80 6.61
N LYS A 258 -12.62 16.57 7.29
CA LYS A 258 -13.23 16.21 8.57
C LYS A 258 -14.71 16.52 8.45
N GLU A 259 -15.54 15.55 8.79
CA GLU A 259 -16.99 15.67 8.72
C GLU A 259 -17.63 15.11 9.98
N LYS A 260 -18.66 15.81 10.45
CA LYS A 260 -19.47 15.43 11.59
C LYS A 260 -20.92 15.37 11.14
N PHE A 261 -21.57 14.24 11.38
CA PHE A 261 -22.99 14.06 11.04
C PHE A 261 -23.68 13.20 12.08
N ALA A 262 -24.99 13.38 12.21
CA ALA A 262 -25.82 12.60 13.13
C ALA A 262 -26.80 11.72 12.36
N LEU A 263 -27.05 10.53 12.89
CA LEU A 263 -28.06 9.60 12.39
C LEU A 263 -29.01 9.20 13.51
N ASP A 264 -30.29 9.04 13.16
CA ASP A 264 -31.32 8.61 14.09
C ASP A 264 -31.21 7.10 14.31
N LYS A 265 -30.94 6.69 15.55
CA LYS A 265 -31.00 5.27 15.96
C LYS A 265 -32.43 4.83 16.22
N ALA A 266 -33.23 5.72 16.81
CA ALA A 266 -34.62 5.44 17.13
C ALA A 266 -35.47 5.28 15.86
N TYR A 267 -36.41 4.35 15.90
CA TYR A 267 -37.42 4.16 14.87
C TYR A 267 -38.73 3.64 15.44
N GLN A 268 -39.85 4.09 14.86
CA GLN A 268 -41.17 3.53 15.16
C GLN A 268 -41.50 2.30 14.33
N ASN A 269 -41.03 2.27 13.08
CA ASN A 269 -41.22 1.17 12.15
C ASN A 269 -39.86 0.75 11.60
N GLN A 270 -39.54 -0.55 11.69
CA GLN A 270 -38.26 -1.08 11.22
C GLN A 270 -38.01 -0.81 9.72
N LYS A 271 -39.07 -0.70 8.91
CA LYS A 271 -38.96 -0.40 7.47
C LYS A 271 -38.46 1.02 7.18
N SER A 272 -38.72 1.97 8.07
CA SER A 272 -38.30 3.37 7.96
C SER A 272 -37.11 3.69 8.88
N ALA A 273 -36.55 2.68 9.55
CA ALA A 273 -35.39 2.85 10.39
C ALA A 273 -34.17 3.24 9.54
N THR A 274 -33.30 4.08 10.09
CA THR A 274 -31.99 4.33 9.50
C THR A 274 -31.22 3.02 9.44
N LYS A 275 -30.68 2.71 8.27
CA LYS A 275 -29.94 1.47 8.02
C LYS A 275 -28.45 1.71 8.00
N VAL A 276 -27.70 0.61 8.09
CA VAL A 276 -26.26 0.66 7.87
C VAL A 276 -25.93 1.13 6.45
N SER A 277 -26.76 0.82 5.44
CA SER A 277 -26.61 1.40 4.09
C SER A 277 -26.62 2.93 4.08
N ASP A 278 -27.45 3.57 4.91
CA ASP A 278 -27.53 5.03 4.97
C ASP A 278 -26.24 5.64 5.56
N LEU A 279 -25.62 4.93 6.52
CA LEU A 279 -24.29 5.29 7.03
C LEU A 279 -23.21 5.15 5.94
N LEU A 280 -23.20 4.04 5.19
CA LEU A 280 -22.25 3.83 4.10
C LEU A 280 -22.41 4.89 3.01
N ASP A 281 -23.65 5.29 2.69
CA ASP A 281 -23.93 6.36 1.75
C ASP A 281 -23.43 7.71 2.27
N LYS A 282 -23.59 8.03 3.55
CA LYS A 282 -23.02 9.25 4.16
C LYS A 282 -21.50 9.28 4.06
N ILE A 283 -20.85 8.15 4.38
CA ILE A 283 -19.40 8.01 4.21
C ILE A 283 -19.03 8.24 2.74
N ALA A 284 -19.73 7.60 1.80
CA ALA A 284 -19.48 7.76 0.37
C ALA A 284 -19.60 9.22 -0.11
N HIS A 285 -20.60 9.96 0.38
CA HIS A 285 -20.76 11.39 0.07
C HIS A 285 -19.61 12.23 0.61
N ALA A 286 -19.12 11.95 1.83
CA ALA A 286 -17.98 12.67 2.42
C ALA A 286 -16.69 12.53 1.58
N TYR A 287 -16.51 11.36 0.94
CA TYR A 287 -15.43 11.10 -0.02
C TYR A 287 -15.64 11.72 -1.41
N GLY A 288 -16.78 12.37 -1.66
CA GLY A 288 -17.07 13.09 -2.89
C GLY A 288 -18.03 12.40 -3.85
N ASN A 289 -18.69 11.31 -3.44
CA ASN A 289 -19.75 10.74 -4.25
C ASN A 289 -20.94 11.71 -4.35
N THR A 290 -21.53 11.77 -5.54
CA THR A 290 -22.73 12.53 -5.85
C THR A 290 -23.71 11.63 -6.61
N SER A 291 -24.92 12.13 -6.87
CA SER A 291 -25.91 11.39 -7.68
C SER A 291 -25.46 11.12 -9.12
N GLN A 292 -24.48 11.87 -9.63
CA GLN A 292 -23.98 11.75 -11.01
C GLN A 292 -22.59 11.14 -11.10
N ASN A 293 -21.79 11.19 -10.04
CA ASN A 293 -20.40 10.72 -10.05
C ASN A 293 -20.06 9.91 -8.80
N LYS A 294 -19.45 8.74 -8.99
CA LYS A 294 -18.91 7.89 -7.92
C LYS A 294 -17.39 7.89 -8.00
N VAL A 295 -16.76 8.42 -6.96
CA VAL A 295 -15.29 8.49 -6.80
C VAL A 295 -14.78 7.32 -5.96
N VAL A 296 -15.61 6.84 -5.02
CA VAL A 296 -15.32 5.68 -4.18
C VAL A 296 -16.51 4.71 -4.17
N ASP A 297 -16.23 3.44 -3.87
CA ASP A 297 -17.24 2.43 -3.57
C ASP A 297 -17.11 2.03 -2.10
N VAL A 298 -18.18 2.25 -1.32
CA VAL A 298 -18.22 2.00 0.12
C VAL A 298 -19.19 0.85 0.38
N SER A 299 -18.70 -0.23 0.98
CA SER A 299 -19.46 -1.46 1.20
C SER A 299 -19.09 -2.14 2.52
N LEU A 300 -19.79 -3.24 2.83
CA LEU A 300 -19.42 -4.14 3.93
C LEU A 300 -18.95 -5.47 3.36
N ASN A 301 -17.87 -6.01 3.92
CA ASN A 301 -17.44 -7.36 3.60
C ASN A 301 -18.19 -8.44 4.42
N ASN A 302 -17.83 -9.70 4.20
CA ASN A 302 -18.46 -10.85 4.86
C ASN A 302 -18.27 -10.89 6.39
N TRP A 303 -17.33 -10.09 6.93
CA TRP A 303 -17.08 -9.96 8.36
C TRP A 303 -17.70 -8.69 8.95
N GLY A 304 -18.55 -7.99 8.20
CA GLY A 304 -19.16 -6.73 8.61
C GLY A 304 -18.17 -5.57 8.70
N GLN A 305 -16.97 -5.69 8.12
CA GLN A 305 -16.00 -4.59 8.09
C GLN A 305 -16.34 -3.63 6.95
N ILE A 306 -16.11 -2.34 7.16
CA ILE A 306 -16.34 -1.31 6.15
C ILE A 306 -15.18 -1.37 5.16
N GLU A 307 -15.52 -1.42 3.88
CA GLU A 307 -14.57 -1.42 2.78
C GLU A 307 -14.78 -0.18 1.92
N ILE A 308 -13.71 0.58 1.71
CA ILE A 308 -13.70 1.76 0.85
C ILE A 308 -12.72 1.51 -0.28
N LYS A 309 -13.25 1.34 -1.48
CA LYS A 309 -12.48 1.16 -2.70
C LYS A 309 -12.43 2.46 -3.47
N ASN A 310 -11.23 2.94 -3.76
CA ASN A 310 -11.05 4.04 -4.70
C ASN A 310 -11.46 3.58 -6.10
N LEU A 311 -12.29 4.34 -6.81
CA LEU A 311 -12.63 4.07 -8.22
C LEU A 311 -11.73 4.82 -9.20
N THR A 312 -10.91 5.75 -8.69
CA THR A 312 -9.87 6.43 -9.47
C THR A 312 -8.60 5.57 -9.46
N PRO A 313 -8.19 5.00 -10.60
CA PRO A 313 -7.02 4.15 -10.68
C PRO A 313 -5.73 4.94 -10.40
N GLY A 314 -4.78 4.34 -9.67
CA GLY A 314 -3.46 4.91 -9.40
C GLY A 314 -3.38 5.99 -8.32
N SER A 315 -4.49 6.33 -7.65
CA SER A 315 -4.44 7.18 -6.45
C SER A 315 -4.31 6.34 -5.18
N GLU A 316 -3.14 6.40 -4.53
CA GLU A 316 -2.89 5.80 -3.22
C GLU A 316 -3.27 6.69 -2.02
N ASN A 317 -3.85 7.86 -2.26
CA ASN A 317 -4.05 8.86 -1.21
C ASN A 317 -5.22 8.57 -0.26
N LEU A 318 -6.09 7.61 -0.58
CA LEU A 318 -7.29 7.33 0.20
C LEU A 318 -6.92 6.99 1.66
N ASP A 319 -7.57 7.62 2.64
CA ASP A 319 -7.41 7.31 4.07
C ASP A 319 -8.76 7.40 4.79
N PHE A 320 -8.99 6.61 5.84
CA PHE A 320 -10.27 6.48 6.53
C PHE A 320 -10.14 6.26 8.03
N HIS A 321 -10.80 7.12 8.80
CA HIS A 321 -10.99 6.97 10.23
C HIS A 321 -12.41 7.39 10.63
N LEU A 322 -13.09 6.50 11.34
CA LEU A 322 -14.45 6.74 11.83
C LEU A 322 -14.54 6.37 13.30
N ILE A 323 -15.15 7.26 14.07
CA ILE A 323 -15.60 7.01 15.44
C ILE A 323 -17.05 7.49 15.60
N SER A 324 -17.81 6.88 16.51
CA SER A 324 -19.15 7.35 16.86
C SER A 324 -19.33 7.53 18.36
N SER A 325 -20.29 8.36 18.75
CA SER A 325 -20.68 8.57 20.15
C SER A 325 -22.17 8.88 20.30
N ASP A 326 -22.70 8.62 21.51
CA ASP A 326 -24.04 9.00 21.94
C ASP A 326 -24.16 10.48 22.32
N GLY A 327 -23.06 11.24 22.28
CA GLY A 327 -23.03 12.67 22.58
C GLY A 327 -22.52 13.53 21.43
N ASP A 328 -22.97 14.79 21.44
CA ASP A 328 -22.59 15.82 20.49
C ASP A 328 -21.37 16.61 21.02
N PHE A 329 -20.22 16.46 20.35
CA PHE A 329 -18.95 17.07 20.75
C PHE A 329 -18.29 17.74 19.54
N ASP A 330 -17.67 18.90 19.74
CA ASP A 330 -16.89 19.54 18.68
C ASP A 330 -15.39 19.19 18.74
N ASP A 331 -14.95 18.63 19.86
CA ASP A 331 -13.57 18.26 20.15
C ASP A 331 -13.48 16.80 20.59
N LEU A 332 -12.54 16.05 19.97
CA LEU A 332 -12.27 14.66 20.34
C LEU A 332 -11.72 14.54 21.76
N ASP A 333 -10.98 15.53 22.26
CA ASP A 333 -10.45 15.47 23.63
C ASP A 333 -11.56 15.66 24.67
N ALA A 334 -12.56 16.49 24.34
CA ALA A 334 -13.79 16.61 25.11
C ALA A 334 -14.61 15.31 25.07
N LEU A 335 -14.71 14.65 23.91
CA LEU A 335 -15.36 13.35 23.78
C LEU A 335 -14.68 12.30 24.67
N ARG A 336 -13.34 12.17 24.62
CA ARG A 336 -12.57 11.22 25.43
C ARG A 336 -12.72 11.47 26.94
N SER A 337 -12.87 12.74 27.34
CA SER A 337 -13.00 13.14 28.75
C SER A 337 -14.45 13.11 29.26
N SER A 338 -15.44 13.06 28.37
CA SER A 338 -16.86 13.16 28.73
C SER A 338 -17.40 11.93 29.48
N GLY A 339 -16.74 10.78 29.34
CA GLY A 339 -17.26 9.49 29.80
C GLY A 339 -18.49 9.02 29.03
N LYS A 340 -18.72 9.56 27.83
CA LYS A 340 -19.68 9.05 26.86
C LYS A 340 -19.13 7.85 26.11
N ARG A 341 -20.02 7.07 25.50
CA ARG A 341 -19.60 5.88 24.75
C ARG A 341 -18.88 6.33 23.50
N VAL A 342 -17.77 5.68 23.20
CA VAL A 342 -17.04 5.85 21.95
C VAL A 342 -16.97 4.49 21.28
N THR A 343 -17.53 4.40 20.07
CA THR A 343 -17.41 3.20 19.24
C THR A 343 -16.37 3.47 18.16
N GLU A 344 -15.30 2.67 18.15
CA GLU A 344 -14.25 2.74 17.13
C GLU A 344 -14.52 1.71 16.03
N TYR A 345 -14.32 2.12 14.78
CA TYR A 345 -14.47 1.24 13.60
C TYR A 345 -13.13 0.82 13.03
N VAL A 346 -12.08 1.59 13.31
CA VAL A 346 -10.70 1.32 12.90
C VAL A 346 -9.83 1.31 14.13
N LYS A 347 -9.15 0.19 14.37
CA LYS A 347 -8.11 0.06 15.38
C LYS A 347 -6.79 0.50 14.77
N SER A 348 -6.16 1.54 15.33
CA SER A 348 -4.80 1.91 14.94
C SER A 348 -3.82 0.79 15.34
N ALA A 349 -2.84 0.49 14.47
CA ALA A 349 -1.68 -0.32 14.85
C ALA A 349 -0.68 0.47 15.71
N PHE A 350 -0.87 1.79 15.78
CA PHE A 350 -0.03 2.74 16.50
C PHE A 350 -0.70 3.13 17.82
N VAL A 351 0.10 3.16 18.90
CA VAL A 351 -0.33 3.58 20.24
C VAL A 351 -0.62 5.07 20.17
N THR A 352 -1.84 5.50 20.50
CA THR A 352 -2.12 6.93 20.72
C THR A 352 -1.34 7.40 21.94
N ASP A 353 -0.96 8.67 21.98
CA ASP A 353 -0.26 9.28 23.12
C ASP A 353 -0.80 8.78 24.47
N ARG A 354 0.12 8.59 25.43
CA ARG A 354 -0.21 8.43 26.86
C ARG A 354 -0.73 9.76 27.44
N SER A 355 -1.68 10.40 26.76
CA SER A 355 -2.12 11.77 27.03
C SER A 355 -3.15 11.87 28.14
N LEU A 356 -3.78 10.76 28.49
CA LEU A 356 -4.83 10.76 29.52
C LEU A 356 -4.21 10.65 30.91
N SER A 357 -4.09 11.79 31.60
CA SER A 357 -3.78 11.85 33.03
C SER A 357 -4.88 11.28 33.92
N GLN A 358 -6.08 11.05 33.36
CA GLN A 358 -7.23 10.46 34.02
C GLN A 358 -8.07 9.65 33.03
N VAL A 359 -8.56 8.48 33.47
CA VAL A 359 -9.52 7.67 32.72
C VAL A 359 -10.76 7.44 33.59
N LYS A 360 -11.95 7.60 33.01
CA LYS A 360 -13.22 7.38 33.71
C LYS A 360 -13.86 6.07 33.22
N ALA A 361 -14.23 5.19 34.15
CA ALA A 361 -15.01 4.02 33.80
C ALA A 361 -16.46 4.42 33.48
N VAL A 362 -17.05 3.77 32.49
CA VAL A 362 -18.42 4.00 32.01
C VAL A 362 -19.26 2.76 32.28
N PRO A 363 -20.57 2.87 32.58
CA PRO A 363 -21.43 1.70 32.67
C PRO A 363 -21.41 0.90 31.37
N ASN A 364 -21.30 -0.43 31.47
CA ASN A 364 -21.48 -1.31 30.31
C ASN A 364 -22.90 -1.13 29.79
N MET A 365 -23.01 -1.01 28.48
CA MET A 365 -24.28 -0.71 27.81
C MET A 365 -25.34 -1.80 27.99
N TYR A 366 -24.93 -3.07 27.97
CA TYR A 366 -25.82 -4.23 28.08
C TYR A 366 -25.98 -4.70 29.54
N ASN A 367 -25.04 -4.35 30.42
CA ASN A 367 -25.12 -4.65 31.84
C ASN A 367 -24.74 -3.43 32.69
N PRO A 368 -25.72 -2.57 33.06
CA PRO A 368 -25.47 -1.36 33.82
C PRO A 368 -24.85 -1.59 35.21
N LYS A 369 -24.85 -2.82 35.72
CA LYS A 369 -24.22 -3.18 37.01
C LYS A 369 -22.70 -3.35 36.90
N THR A 370 -22.17 -3.39 35.68
CA THR A 370 -20.73 -3.48 35.42
C THR A 370 -20.22 -2.17 34.87
N LEU A 371 -19.06 -1.71 35.36
CA LEU A 371 -18.34 -0.57 34.82
C LEU A 371 -17.20 -1.08 33.95
N GLU A 372 -17.02 -0.46 32.79
CA GLU A 372 -15.95 -0.75 31.85
C GLU A 372 -15.05 0.46 31.66
N ILE A 373 -13.77 0.20 31.50
CA ILE A 373 -12.79 1.22 31.13
C ILE A 373 -12.75 1.23 29.60
N PRO A 374 -13.15 2.34 28.93
CA PRO A 374 -13.19 2.43 27.47
C PRO A 374 -11.78 2.65 26.88
N SER A 375 -10.78 1.94 27.40
CA SER A 375 -9.39 2.02 26.97
C SER A 375 -8.73 0.65 27.13
N VAL A 376 -7.92 0.28 26.14
CA VAL A 376 -7.11 -0.93 26.18
C VAL A 376 -5.76 -0.60 26.82
N PHE A 377 -5.30 -1.44 27.74
CA PHE A 377 -3.96 -1.34 28.30
C PHE A 377 -2.95 -2.06 27.40
N VAL A 378 -1.89 -1.35 27.01
CA VAL A 378 -0.78 -1.87 26.21
C VAL A 378 0.56 -1.55 26.89
N THR A 379 1.56 -2.40 26.71
CA THR A 379 2.92 -2.16 27.22
C THR A 379 3.67 -1.14 26.36
N LYS A 380 4.84 -0.68 26.85
CA LYS A 380 5.80 0.13 26.07
C LYS A 380 6.17 -0.50 24.72
N ASP A 381 6.19 -1.84 24.65
CA ASP A 381 6.54 -2.59 23.43
C ASP A 381 5.32 -2.92 22.54
N ASN A 382 4.20 -2.22 22.73
CA ASN A 382 2.95 -2.40 21.98
C ASN A 382 2.35 -3.81 22.10
N VAL A 383 2.60 -4.49 23.23
CA VAL A 383 1.99 -5.80 23.53
C VAL A 383 0.73 -5.59 24.37
N LEU A 384 -0.34 -6.27 23.99
CA LEU A 384 -1.61 -6.21 24.72
C LEU A 384 -1.40 -6.72 26.15
N ALA A 385 -1.77 -5.90 27.13
CA ALA A 385 -1.47 -6.22 28.51
C ALA A 385 -2.40 -7.34 29.01
N ASN A 386 -1.79 -8.31 29.69
CA ASN A 386 -2.49 -9.45 30.28
C ASN A 386 -2.53 -9.30 31.81
N LYS A 387 -3.20 -10.24 32.50
CA LYS A 387 -3.37 -10.18 33.97
C LYS A 387 -2.05 -10.07 34.74
N ASN A 388 -0.95 -10.57 34.18
CA ASN A 388 0.37 -10.59 34.82
C ASN A 388 1.26 -9.42 34.39
N THR A 389 0.82 -8.59 33.43
CA THR A 389 1.57 -7.41 32.99
C THR A 389 1.66 -6.40 34.14
N LYS A 390 2.87 -5.90 34.39
CA LYS A 390 3.12 -4.92 35.46
C LYS A 390 2.53 -3.57 35.10
N LEU A 391 2.01 -2.84 36.09
CA LEU A 391 1.46 -1.51 35.84
C LEU A 391 2.55 -0.51 35.38
N SER A 392 3.80 -0.66 35.83
CA SER A 392 4.93 0.14 35.36
C SER A 392 5.22 -0.02 33.86
N GLU A 393 4.94 -1.19 33.27
CA GLU A 393 5.10 -1.43 31.84
C GLU A 393 4.02 -0.69 31.01
N ILE A 394 2.89 -0.35 31.63
CA ILE A 394 1.74 0.31 31.00
C ILE A 394 1.80 1.84 31.21
N PHE A 395 2.00 2.30 32.45
CA PHE A 395 1.97 3.73 32.79
C PHE A 395 3.34 4.40 32.74
N GLY A 396 4.43 3.62 32.74
CA GLY A 396 5.81 4.13 32.67
C GLY A 396 6.43 4.29 34.05
N ASP A 397 7.76 4.50 34.08
CA ASP A 397 8.54 4.47 35.33
C ASP A 397 8.39 5.76 36.15
N SER A 398 7.80 6.80 35.58
CA SER A 398 7.54 8.10 36.22
C SER A 398 6.23 8.13 37.02
N VAL A 399 5.38 7.11 36.90
CA VAL A 399 4.11 7.03 37.65
C VAL A 399 4.32 6.12 38.85
N GLU A 400 4.30 6.70 40.05
CA GLU A 400 4.50 5.93 41.30
C GLU A 400 3.20 5.35 41.86
N THR A 401 2.09 6.09 41.73
CA THR A 401 0.82 5.71 42.37
C THR A 401 -0.36 6.00 41.46
N LEU A 402 -1.28 5.03 41.38
CA LEU A 402 -2.53 5.15 40.67
C LEU A 402 -3.66 5.43 41.67
N LYS A 403 -4.37 6.54 41.47
CA LYS A 403 -5.48 6.96 42.33
C LYS A 403 -6.81 6.52 41.73
N ILE A 404 -7.48 5.56 42.36
CA ILE A 404 -8.80 5.09 41.95
C ILE A 404 -9.83 5.74 42.88
N ASN A 405 -10.69 6.58 42.29
CA ASN A 405 -11.83 7.19 42.98
C ASN A 405 -13.12 6.53 42.48
N ALA A 406 -14.03 6.23 43.41
CA ALA A 406 -15.39 5.86 43.08
C ALA A 406 -16.35 6.86 43.74
N SER A 407 -17.32 7.36 42.98
CA SER A 407 -18.41 8.18 43.50
C SER A 407 -19.72 7.47 43.23
N ARG A 408 -20.66 7.53 44.18
CA ARG A 408 -22.03 7.01 43.96
C ARG A 408 -22.77 7.95 43.03
N LEU A 409 -23.42 7.42 41.99
CA LEU A 409 -24.47 8.15 41.27
C LEU A 409 -25.70 8.22 42.20
N ASP A 410 -25.95 9.40 42.75
CA ASP A 410 -27.17 9.89 43.40
C ASP A 410 -27.80 9.09 44.56
N GLU A 411 -28.06 9.81 45.65
CA GLU A 411 -28.73 9.36 46.88
C GLU A 411 -30.22 8.99 46.71
N THR A 412 -30.79 9.11 45.50
CA THR A 412 -32.21 8.81 45.22
C THR A 412 -32.47 7.36 44.82
N SER A 413 -31.42 6.54 44.68
CA SER A 413 -31.55 5.12 44.35
C SER A 413 -32.18 4.32 45.50
N ILE A 414 -33.38 3.78 45.26
CA ILE A 414 -34.25 3.05 46.21
C ILE A 414 -33.63 1.74 46.75
N ILE A 415 -32.50 1.31 46.19
CA ILE A 415 -31.81 0.08 46.58
C ILE A 415 -30.72 0.42 47.60
N LYS A 416 -31.04 0.27 48.89
CA LYS A 416 -30.04 0.17 49.96
C LYS A 416 -29.46 -1.24 49.93
N ILE A 417 -28.21 -1.39 49.47
CA ILE A 417 -27.46 -2.64 49.64
C ILE A 417 -27.03 -2.72 51.12
N PRO A 418 -27.51 -3.70 51.90
CA PRO A 418 -27.08 -3.86 53.29
C PRO A 418 -25.60 -4.28 53.30
N ASN A 419 -24.79 -3.63 54.14
CA ASN A 419 -23.37 -3.96 54.41
C ASN A 419 -22.32 -3.60 53.36
N LEU A 420 -22.58 -2.67 52.42
CA LEU A 420 -21.44 -1.96 51.81
C LEU A 420 -20.98 -0.83 52.75
N PRO A 421 -19.67 -0.71 53.05
CA PRO A 421 -19.16 0.39 53.86
C PRO A 421 -19.54 1.73 53.22
N VAL A 422 -20.06 2.64 54.06
CA VAL A 422 -20.65 3.93 53.66
C VAL A 422 -19.61 4.93 53.13
N TYR A 423 -18.32 4.62 53.24
CA TYR A 423 -17.22 5.47 52.78
C TYR A 423 -16.38 4.76 51.70
N LEU A 424 -16.52 5.20 50.45
CA LEU A 424 -15.46 5.13 49.45
C LEU A 424 -14.95 6.54 49.11
N ASP A 425 -15.07 7.49 50.05
CA ASP A 425 -14.46 8.82 49.96
C ASP A 425 -12.93 8.78 50.15
N ILE A 426 -12.39 7.62 50.53
CA ILE A 426 -10.94 7.41 50.60
C ILE A 426 -10.48 6.85 49.24
N PRO A 427 -9.68 7.60 48.45
CA PRO A 427 -9.11 7.08 47.22
C PRO A 427 -8.32 5.80 47.46
N ILE A 428 -8.55 4.78 46.66
CA ILE A 428 -7.66 3.61 46.64
C ILE A 428 -6.38 4.04 45.91
N LEU A 429 -5.25 3.94 46.62
CA LEU A 429 -3.93 4.20 46.07
C LEU A 429 -3.26 2.87 45.76
N LEU A 430 -2.95 2.64 44.49
CA LEU A 430 -2.28 1.43 44.02
C LEU A 430 -0.84 1.75 43.62
N ASP A 431 0.13 1.00 44.14
CA ASP A 431 1.55 1.16 43.82
C ASP A 431 1.84 0.57 42.43
N VAL A 432 2.22 1.43 41.48
CA VAL A 432 2.44 1.05 40.08
C VAL A 432 3.66 0.13 39.92
N LYS A 433 4.65 0.20 40.82
CA LYS A 433 5.89 -0.57 40.71
C LYS A 433 5.72 -2.03 41.11
N ASN A 434 4.85 -2.29 42.07
CA ASN A 434 4.66 -3.61 42.68
C ASN A 434 3.35 -4.30 42.28
N SER A 435 2.45 -3.60 41.60
CA SER A 435 1.17 -4.14 41.14
C SER A 435 1.16 -4.55 39.66
N THR A 436 0.20 -5.40 39.33
CA THR A 436 -0.10 -5.91 38.00
C THR A 436 -1.52 -5.52 37.57
N ILE A 437 -1.87 -5.74 36.30
CA ILE A 437 -3.26 -5.55 35.83
C ILE A 437 -4.27 -6.33 36.66
N LYS A 438 -3.90 -7.49 37.19
CA LYS A 438 -4.80 -8.28 38.05
C LYS A 438 -5.28 -7.47 39.26
N ASP A 439 -4.46 -6.57 39.78
CA ASP A 439 -4.78 -5.77 40.96
C ASP A 439 -5.73 -4.58 40.65
N LEU A 440 -6.04 -4.35 39.36
CA LEU A 440 -7.06 -3.41 38.88
C LEU A 440 -8.46 -4.04 38.71
N LYS A 441 -8.57 -5.38 38.75
CA LYS A 441 -9.84 -6.12 38.65
C LYS A 441 -10.35 -6.49 40.02
#